data_AF-A0A2V8I949-F1
#
_entry.id   AF-A0A2V8I949-F1
#
_cell.length_a   1.000
_cell.length_b   1.000
_cell.length_c   1.000
_cell.angle_alpha   90.00
_cell.angle_beta   90.00
_cell.angle_gamma   90.00
#
_symmetry.space_group_name_H-M   'P 1'
#
loop_
_entity.id
_entity.type
_entity.pdbx_description
1 polymer ?
#
loop_
_entity_poly.entity_id
_entity_poly.type
_entity_poly.pdbx_seq_one_letter_code
_entity_poly.pdbx_strand_id
1 'polypeptide(L)'
;MIHLLPGIAIPENELRFAASRSGGPGGQNVNKVSSRVTLTFDLKASTTLSDEHKRKIRETLGGRINKDGVLRIVSQRTRSQELNRSDAIERFSDLIRHA
;
A
#
# COMPACT_ATOMS: atom_id res chain seq x y z
N MET A 1 -0.25 10.98 9.32
CA MET A 1 0.70 11.35 8.23
C MET A 1 1.73 10.24 8.12
N ILE A 2 2.04 9.77 6.91
CA ILE A 2 3.07 8.76 6.65
C ILE A 2 4.32 9.47 6.14
N HIS A 3 5.38 9.45 6.94
CA HIS A 3 6.63 10.15 6.66
C HIS A 3 7.55 9.29 5.80
N LEU A 4 7.77 9.73 4.57
CA LEU A 4 8.61 9.03 3.60
C LEU A 4 10.06 9.48 3.72
N LEU A 5 10.30 10.79 3.67
CA LEU A 5 11.61 11.43 3.69
C LEU A 5 11.53 12.76 4.46
N PRO A 6 12.67 13.38 4.84
CA PRO A 6 12.67 14.75 5.37
C PRO A 6 11.96 15.69 4.37
N GLY A 7 10.84 16.26 4.79
CA GLY A 7 10.03 17.16 3.95
C GLY A 7 8.98 16.49 3.06
N ILE A 8 8.87 15.16 3.03
CA ILE A 8 7.84 14.44 2.26
C ILE A 8 7.03 13.55 3.19
N ALA A 9 5.75 13.92 3.39
CA ALA A 9 4.82 13.17 4.21
C ALA A 9 3.47 13.04 3.50
N ILE A 10 3.07 11.81 3.18
CA ILE A 10 1.78 11.52 2.54
C ILE A 10 0.69 11.49 3.61
N PRO A 11 -0.39 12.27 3.47
CA PRO A 11 -1.50 12.21 4.41
C PRO A 11 -2.25 10.88 4.27
N GLU A 12 -2.75 10.35 5.39
CA GLU A 12 -3.42 9.04 5.38
C GLU A 12 -4.71 9.02 4.55
N ASN A 13 -5.30 10.18 4.27
CA ASN A 13 -6.48 10.30 3.41
C ASN A 13 -6.17 10.04 1.92
N GLU A 14 -4.90 10.12 1.49
CA GLU A 14 -4.46 9.71 0.15
C GLU A 14 -4.24 8.20 0.06
N LEU A 15 -4.17 7.51 1.21
CA LEU A 15 -4.06 6.06 1.28
C LEU A 15 -5.44 5.44 1.48
N ARG A 16 -5.79 4.46 0.66
CA ARG A 16 -7.00 3.65 0.83
C ARG A 16 -6.62 2.29 1.36
N PHE A 17 -7.27 1.88 2.44
CA PHE A 17 -7.08 0.57 3.06
C PHE A 17 -8.36 -0.25 2.92
N ALA A 18 -8.24 -1.45 2.36
CA ALA A 18 -9.34 -2.40 2.26
C ALA A 18 -8.95 -3.70 2.97
N ALA A 19 -9.72 -4.07 3.99
CA ALA A 19 -9.60 -5.37 4.63
C ALA A 19 -10.39 -6.43 3.84
N SER A 20 -9.86 -7.63 3.76
CA SER A 20 -10.48 -8.74 3.05
C SER A 20 -10.11 -10.06 3.72
N ARG A 21 -10.76 -11.14 3.29
CA ARG A 21 -10.47 -12.47 3.83
C ARG A 21 -9.09 -12.94 3.36
N SER A 22 -8.26 -13.33 4.31
CA SER A 22 -6.99 -14.01 4.06
C SER A 22 -7.30 -15.38 3.45
N GLY A 23 -6.74 -15.64 2.26
CA GLY A 23 -7.05 -16.83 1.47
C GLY A 23 -5.90 -17.82 1.43
N GLY A 24 -6.21 -19.09 1.68
CA GLY A 24 -5.42 -20.28 1.36
C GLY A 24 -6.37 -21.44 0.98
N PRO A 25 -5.98 -22.36 0.07
CA PRO A 25 -6.79 -23.53 -0.28
C PRO A 25 -6.70 -24.57 0.84
N GLY A 26 -7.83 -24.91 1.48
CA GLY A 26 -7.89 -26.05 2.39
C GLY A 26 -8.82 -25.87 3.59
N GLY A 27 -9.83 -26.75 3.66
CA GLY A 27 -10.16 -27.51 4.86
C GLY A 27 -10.83 -26.80 6.05
N GLN A 28 -12.04 -27.28 6.35
CA GLN A 28 -12.80 -27.22 7.60
C GLN A 28 -12.12 -26.58 8.83
N ASN A 29 -12.87 -25.67 9.47
CA ASN A 29 -12.60 -24.92 10.71
C ASN A 29 -11.68 -23.69 10.60
N VAL A 30 -12.15 -22.63 9.95
CA VAL A 30 -11.50 -21.31 10.06
C VAL A 30 -12.52 -20.29 10.55
N ASN A 31 -12.38 -19.88 11.81
CA ASN A 31 -12.88 -18.60 12.30
C ASN A 31 -12.17 -17.50 11.47
N LYS A 32 -12.77 -17.15 10.32
CA LYS A 32 -12.12 -16.45 9.21
C LYS A 32 -12.05 -14.95 9.47
N VAL A 33 -11.12 -14.55 10.34
CA VAL A 33 -10.82 -13.14 10.58
C VAL A 33 -10.31 -12.49 9.29
N SER A 34 -10.88 -11.36 8.92
CA SER A 34 -10.50 -10.55 7.76
C SER A 34 -9.15 -9.87 7.99
N SER A 35 -8.06 -10.64 8.04
CA SER A 35 -6.74 -10.08 8.35
C SER A 35 -6.01 -9.53 7.13
N ARG A 36 -6.35 -9.93 5.90
CA ARG A 36 -5.68 -9.42 4.68
C ARG A 36 -6.00 -7.94 4.48
N VAL A 37 -4.98 -7.09 4.44
CA VAL A 37 -5.07 -5.66 4.14
C VAL A 37 -4.53 -5.38 2.75
N THR A 38 -5.28 -4.63 1.96
CA THR A 38 -4.84 -4.00 0.72
C THR A 38 -4.69 -2.51 0.94
N LEU A 39 -3.48 -1.98 0.74
CA LEU A 39 -3.21 -0.55 0.62
C LEU A 39 -3.26 -0.18 -0.87
N THR A 40 -3.94 0.91 -1.19
CA THR A 40 -4.04 1.48 -2.53
C THR A 40 -3.69 2.95 -2.48
N PHE A 41 -2.80 3.38 -3.37
CA PHE A 41 -2.33 4.76 -3.49
C PHE A 41 -2.44 5.21 -4.94
N ASP A 42 -3.18 6.28 -5.19
CA ASP A 42 -3.32 6.88 -6.52
C ASP A 42 -2.22 7.93 -6.72
N LEU A 43 -1.19 7.55 -7.47
CA LEU A 43 -0.04 8.40 -7.73
C LEU A 43 -0.42 9.63 -8.54
N LYS A 44 -1.39 9.53 -9.46
CA LYS A 44 -1.80 10.65 -10.31
C LYS A 44 -2.59 11.67 -9.51
N ALA A 45 -3.53 11.20 -8.69
CA ALA A 45 -4.40 12.04 -7.88
C ALA A 45 -3.69 12.64 -6.65
N SER A 46 -2.52 12.13 -6.27
CA SER A 46 -1.75 12.66 -5.14
C SER A 46 -1.42 14.15 -5.32
N THR A 47 -1.83 14.99 -4.37
CA THR A 47 -1.50 16.43 -4.36
C THR A 47 -0.21 16.72 -3.60
N THR A 48 0.26 15.77 -2.79
CA THR A 48 1.48 15.90 -2.00
C THR A 48 2.75 15.72 -2.84
N LEU A 49 2.70 14.93 -3.91
CA LEU A 49 3.85 14.65 -4.77
C LEU A 49 3.91 15.62 -5.96
N SER A 50 5.10 16.17 -6.23
CA SER A 50 5.36 16.95 -7.44
C SER A 50 5.34 16.07 -8.69
N ASP A 51 5.15 16.66 -9.87
CA ASP A 51 5.18 15.94 -11.14
C ASP A 51 6.51 15.21 -11.38
N GLU A 52 7.62 15.76 -10.89
CA GLU A 52 8.92 15.09 -10.95
C GLU A 52 8.96 13.83 -10.07
N HIS A 53 8.47 13.91 -8.82
CA HIS A 53 8.38 12.74 -7.95
C HIS A 53 7.46 11.68 -8.56
N LYS A 54 6.29 12.08 -9.08
CA LYS A 54 5.36 11.16 -9.75
C LYS A 54 5.99 10.47 -10.95
N ARG A 55 6.79 11.18 -11.74
CA ARG A 55 7.51 10.61 -12.88
C ARG A 55 8.55 9.58 -12.44
N LYS A 56 9.44 9.94 -11.50
CA LYS A 56 10.47 9.02 -10.95
C LYS A 56 9.84 7.76 -10.36
N ILE A 57 8.82 7.94 -9.52
CA ILE A 57 8.09 6.81 -8.91
C ILE A 57 7.48 5.91 -9.97
N ARG A 58 6.93 6.47 -11.04
CA ARG A 58 6.35 5.69 -12.14
C ARG A 58 7.41 4.97 -12.98
N GLU A 59 8.58 5.55 -13.18
CA GLU A 59 9.70 4.93 -13.88
C GLU A 59 10.25 3.75 -13.08
N THR A 60 10.50 3.94 -11.77
CA THR A 60 11.06 2.90 -10.91
C THR A 60 10.04 1.80 -10.55
N LEU A 61 8.80 2.18 -10.24
CA LEU A 61 7.74 1.25 -9.80
C LEU A 61 6.75 0.90 -10.92
N GLY A 62 7.06 1.19 -12.18
CA GLY A 62 6.13 1.01 -13.31
C GLY A 62 5.54 -0.40 -13.42
N GLY A 63 6.29 -1.44 -13.05
CA GLY A 63 5.79 -2.82 -13.02
C GLY A 63 4.80 -3.13 -11.88
N ARG A 64 4.72 -2.27 -10.86
CA ARG A 64 3.81 -2.40 -9.70
C ARG A 64 2.64 -1.42 -9.74
N ILE A 65 2.68 -0.44 -10.63
CA ILE A 65 1.66 0.58 -10.83
C ILE A 65 0.84 0.22 -12.05
N ASN A 66 -0.49 0.22 -11.92
CA ASN A 66 -1.36 -0.10 -13.04
C ASN A 66 -1.46 1.06 -14.06
N LYS A 67 -2.17 0.85 -15.17
CA LYS A 67 -2.36 1.86 -16.23
C LYS A 67 -3.03 3.14 -15.72
N ASP A 68 -3.89 3.00 -14.71
CA ASP A 68 -4.57 4.12 -14.06
C ASP A 68 -3.63 4.95 -13.19
N GLY A 69 -2.42 4.46 -12.88
CA GLY A 69 -1.45 5.16 -12.02
C GLY A 69 -1.59 4.81 -10.55
N VAL A 70 -2.21 3.67 -10.26
CA VAL A 70 -2.51 3.23 -8.91
C VAL A 70 -1.50 2.15 -8.47
N LEU A 71 -0.84 2.41 -7.34
CA LEU A 71 0.01 1.46 -6.65
C LEU A 71 -0.84 0.64 -5.67
N ARG A 72 -0.74 -0.69 -5.74
CA ARG A 72 -1.45 -1.60 -4.84
C ARG A 72 -0.47 -2.47 -4.06
N ILE A 73 -0.61 -2.50 -2.74
CA ILE A 73 0.21 -3.30 -1.83
C ILE A 73 -0.72 -4.18 -1.00
N VAL A 74 -0.42 -5.48 -0.91
CA VAL A 74 -1.21 -6.43 -0.14
C VAL A 74 -0.36 -7.01 0.98
N SER A 75 -0.92 -7.05 2.18
CA SER A 75 -0.35 -7.72 3.34
C SER A 75 -1.34 -8.69 3.97
N GLN A 76 -0.89 -9.89 4.26
CA GLN A 76 -1.66 -10.96 4.91
C GLN A 76 -0.77 -11.86 5.77
N ARG A 77 0.33 -11.30 6.30
CA ARG A 77 1.38 -12.06 6.98
C ARG A 77 0.92 -12.61 8.33
N THR A 78 -0.02 -11.92 8.97
CA THR A 78 -0.48 -12.23 10.32
C THR A 78 -1.99 -12.45 10.36
N ARG A 79 -2.47 -12.97 11.49
CA ARG A 79 -3.90 -13.04 11.81
C ARG A 79 -4.49 -11.69 12.27
N SER A 80 -3.67 -10.66 12.48
CA SER A 80 -4.12 -9.33 12.90
C SER A 80 -4.22 -8.40 11.70
N GLN A 81 -5.40 -7.82 11.48
CA GLN A 81 -5.61 -6.79 10.46
C GLN A 81 -4.71 -5.57 10.71
N GLU A 82 -4.53 -5.17 11.97
CA GLU A 82 -3.72 -4.02 12.34
C GLU A 82 -2.24 -4.23 12.00
N LEU A 83 -1.68 -5.39 12.37
CA LEU A 83 -0.29 -5.72 12.02
C LEU A 83 -0.08 -5.78 10.50
N ASN A 84 -1.07 -6.29 9.76
CA ASN A 84 -1.01 -6.31 8.30
C ASN A 84 -1.17 -4.91 7.69
N ARG A 85 -1.93 -4.00 8.33
CA ARG A 85 -1.99 -2.59 7.93
C ARG A 85 -0.63 -1.92 8.10
N SER A 86 0.01 -2.11 9.24
CA SER A 86 1.35 -1.56 9.50
C SER A 86 2.39 -2.11 8.51
N ASP A 87 2.41 -3.42 8.25
CA ASP A 87 3.30 -4.01 7.23
C ASP A 87 3.03 -3.45 5.82
N ALA A 88 1.78 -3.18 5.45
CA ALA A 88 1.47 -2.54 4.17
C ALA A 88 1.99 -1.09 4.09
N ILE A 89 1.93 -0.33 5.18
CA ILE A 89 2.45 1.05 5.27
C ILE A 89 3.99 1.05 5.19
N GLU A 90 4.65 0.14 5.90
CA GLU A 90 6.11 0.02 5.87
C GLU A 90 6.59 -0.30 4.46
N ARG A 91 5.97 -1.30 3.80
CA ARG A 91 6.28 -1.66 2.41
C ARG A 91 6.00 -0.52 1.42
N PHE A 92 4.93 0.23 1.64
CA PHE A 92 4.65 1.43 0.84
C PHE A 92 5.77 2.44 0.99
N SER A 93 6.16 2.73 2.24
CA SER A 93 7.17 3.73 2.54
C SER A 93 8.53 3.35 1.96
N ASP A 94 8.92 2.09 2.11
CA ASP A 94 10.13 1.50 1.52
C ASP A 94 10.15 1.65 -0.01
N LEU A 95 9.04 1.31 -0.67
CA LEU A 95 8.94 1.41 -2.12
C LEU A 95 9.07 2.82 -2.64
N ILE A 96 8.44 3.80 -1.98
CA ILE A 96 8.54 5.19 -2.41
C ILE A 96 9.92 5.78 -2.10
N ARG A 97 10.59 5.33 -1.01
CA ARG A 97 11.96 5.76 -0.68
C ARG A 97 13.00 5.26 -1.69
N HIS A 98 12.79 4.08 -2.26
CA HIS A 98 13.69 3.46 -3.24
C HIS A 98 13.40 3.86 -4.68
N ALA A 99 12.37 4.68 -4.92
CA ALA A 99 11.91 5.06 -6.25
C ALA A 99 12.45 6.42 -6.70
#